data_AF-A0A380BG69-F1
#
_entry.id   AF-A0A380BG69-F1
#
_cell.length_a   1.000
_cell.length_b   1.000
_cell.length_c   1.000
_cell.angle_alpha   90.00
_cell.angle_beta   90.00
_cell.angle_gamma   90.00
#
_symmetry.space_group_name_H-M   'P 1'
#
loop_
_entity.id
_entity.type
_entity.pdbx_description
1 polymer ?
#
loop_
_entity_poly.entity_id
_entity_poly.type
_entity_poly.pdbx_seq_one_letter_code
_entity_poly.pdbx_strand_id
1 'polypeptide(L)'
;MMKSIKYGLLLILPGIVLTAQAAERQEVKCHLITSKGEQIAFYRWDLEKQPLLMARLSSKPLKDAQGKRYYIKQASECVLLNEEFSSEKARKLDEVTLR
;
A
#
# COMPACT_ATOMS: atom_id res chain seq x y z
N MET A 1 -45.50 26.22 -52.23
CA MET A 1 -44.05 26.47 -52.18
C MET A 1 -43.52 26.05 -50.83
N MET A 2 -42.60 25.09 -50.83
CA MET A 2 -41.96 24.51 -49.65
C MET A 2 -41.03 25.53 -48.97
N LYS A 3 -40.90 25.44 -47.65
CA LYS A 3 -39.60 25.46 -46.97
C LYS A 3 -39.72 24.82 -45.59
N SER A 4 -39.31 23.56 -45.55
CA SER A 4 -39.10 22.73 -44.38
C SER A 4 -37.96 23.30 -43.54
N ILE A 5 -38.13 23.38 -42.22
CA ILE A 5 -36.97 23.41 -41.31
C ILE A 5 -37.27 22.53 -40.10
N LYS A 6 -36.73 21.31 -40.14
CA LYS A 6 -36.72 20.37 -39.00
C LYS A 6 -35.45 20.66 -38.20
N TYR A 7 -35.56 21.44 -37.13
CA TYR A 7 -34.47 21.62 -36.19
C TYR A 7 -34.36 20.37 -35.32
N GLY A 8 -33.52 19.43 -35.75
CA GLY A 8 -33.08 18.31 -34.91
C GLY A 8 -32.20 18.86 -33.79
N LEU A 9 -32.73 18.86 -32.56
CA LEU A 9 -31.99 19.21 -31.35
C LEU A 9 -30.93 18.13 -31.10
N LEU A 10 -29.70 18.36 -31.58
CA LEU A 10 -28.55 17.50 -31.32
C LEU A 10 -28.04 17.79 -29.89
N LEU A 11 -28.52 17.02 -28.92
CA LEU A 11 -27.98 16.99 -27.55
C LEU A 11 -26.58 16.36 -27.58
N ILE A 12 -25.54 17.20 -27.58
CA ILE A 12 -24.17 16.77 -27.36
C ILE A 12 -24.04 16.45 -25.87
N LEU A 13 -24.15 15.18 -25.48
CA LEU A 13 -23.84 14.75 -24.11
C LEU A 13 -22.33 14.93 -23.87
N PRO A 14 -21.89 15.74 -22.89
CA PRO A 14 -20.51 15.69 -22.45
C PRO A 14 -20.28 14.33 -21.78
N GLY A 15 -19.49 13.47 -22.44
CA GLY A 15 -19.04 12.22 -21.86
C GLY A 15 -18.15 12.51 -20.65
N ILE A 16 -18.66 12.23 -19.45
CA ILE A 16 -17.85 12.27 -18.24
C ILE A 16 -16.87 11.11 -18.33
N VAL A 17 -15.62 11.40 -18.69
CA VAL A 17 -14.54 10.43 -18.63
C VAL A 17 -14.17 10.28 -17.15
N LEU A 18 -14.73 9.28 -16.47
CA LEU A 18 -14.17 8.84 -15.19
C LEU A 18 -12.81 8.21 -15.48
N THR A 19 -11.74 8.99 -15.35
CA THR A 19 -10.40 8.44 -15.26
C THR A 19 -10.28 7.75 -13.91
N ALA A 20 -10.34 6.42 -13.88
CA ALA A 20 -9.94 5.65 -12.71
C ALA A 20 -8.44 5.88 -12.51
N GLN A 21 -8.08 6.79 -11.60
CA GLN A 21 -6.70 7.03 -11.24
C GLN A 21 -6.21 5.77 -10.52
N ALA A 22 -5.37 4.99 -11.21
CA ALA A 22 -4.74 3.83 -10.59
C ALA A 22 -3.90 4.34 -9.42
N ALA A 23 -4.24 3.92 -8.20
CA ALA A 23 -3.52 4.33 -7.01
C ALA A 23 -2.04 3.94 -7.15
N GLU A 24 -1.18 4.93 -7.09
CA GLU A 24 0.26 4.76 -7.23
C GLU A 24 0.79 3.98 -6.03
N ARG A 25 1.30 2.77 -6.27
CA ARG A 25 1.86 1.94 -5.20
C ARG A 25 3.30 2.31 -4.93
N GLN A 26 3.59 2.67 -3.68
CA GLN A 26 4.90 3.05 -3.20
C GLN A 26 5.56 1.93 -2.37
N GLU A 27 6.89 1.96 -2.31
CA GLU A 27 7.67 1.05 -1.48
C GLU A 27 7.72 1.58 -0.05
N VAL A 28 7.33 0.72 0.89
CA VAL A 28 7.31 1.01 2.31
C VAL A 28 8.11 -0.05 3.05
N LYS A 29 8.70 0.36 4.16
CA LYS A 29 9.38 -0.52 5.11
C LYS A 29 8.61 -0.51 6.42
N CYS A 30 8.45 -1.68 7.00
CA CYS A 30 7.66 -1.90 8.20
C CYS A 30 8.49 -2.55 9.29
N HIS A 31 8.44 -1.97 10.50
CA HIS A 31 8.91 -2.62 11.71
C HIS A 31 7.84 -3.61 12.19
N LEU A 32 8.19 -4.89 12.16
CA LEU A 32 7.29 -5.99 12.52
C LEU A 32 7.71 -6.60 13.85
N ILE A 33 6.74 -6.80 14.73
CA ILE A 33 6.89 -7.62 15.92
C ILE A 33 6.35 -9.00 15.59
N THR A 34 7.18 -10.03 15.70
CA THR A 34 6.82 -11.42 15.38
C THR A 34 6.98 -12.34 16.59
N SER A 35 6.53 -13.59 16.47
CA SER A 35 6.76 -14.60 17.50
C SER A 35 8.23 -15.05 17.63
N LYS A 36 9.13 -14.66 16.71
CA LYS A 36 10.58 -14.94 16.79
C LYS A 36 11.44 -13.71 17.10
N GLY A 37 10.83 -12.54 17.28
CA GLY A 37 11.52 -11.27 17.48
C GLY A 37 11.06 -10.19 16.52
N GLU A 38 11.77 -9.07 16.53
CA GLU A 38 11.49 -7.94 15.67
C GLU A 38 12.28 -8.04 14.36
N GLN A 39 11.69 -7.56 13.27
CA GLN A 39 12.34 -7.51 11.95
C GLN A 39 11.83 -6.34 11.12
N ILE A 40 12.60 -5.92 10.12
CA ILE A 40 12.13 -5.03 9.07
C ILE A 40 11.65 -5.86 7.89
N ALA A 41 10.50 -5.50 7.33
CA ALA A 41 9.97 -6.10 6.11
C ALA A 41 9.57 -5.02 5.11
N PHE A 42 9.80 -5.31 3.83
CA PHE A 42 9.51 -4.40 2.73
C PHE A 42 8.23 -4.81 2.02
N TYR A 43 7.41 -3.82 1.69
CA TYR A 43 6.15 -4.01 0.97
C TYR A 43 5.99 -2.96 -0.11
N ARG A 44 5.12 -3.26 -1.08
CA ARG A 44 4.68 -2.30 -2.09
C ARG A 44 3.17 -2.08 -1.94
N TRP A 45 2.80 -0.92 -1.40
CA TRP A 45 1.44 -0.62 -0.97
C TRP A 45 0.87 0.61 -1.64
N ASP A 46 -0.45 0.62 -1.75
CA ASP A 46 -1.24 1.83 -1.92
C ASP A 46 -1.30 2.54 -0.56
N LEU A 47 -0.72 3.74 -0.47
CA LEU A 47 -0.58 4.46 0.80
C LEU A 47 -1.93 4.81 1.44
N GLU A 48 -2.97 5.03 0.64
CA GLU A 48 -4.32 5.28 1.15
C GLU A 48 -4.86 4.07 1.91
N LYS A 49 -4.39 2.87 1.56
CA LYS A 49 -4.79 1.59 2.19
C LYS A 49 -3.78 1.13 3.23
N GLN A 50 -2.71 1.86 3.48
CA GLN A 50 -1.64 1.44 4.39
C GLN A 50 -2.16 1.05 5.79
N PRO A 51 -3.02 1.83 6.47
CA PRO A 51 -3.51 1.45 7.80
C PRO A 51 -4.23 0.09 7.81
N LEU A 52 -5.05 -0.16 6.78
CA LEU A 52 -5.76 -1.43 6.61
C LEU A 52 -4.79 -2.58 6.30
N LEU A 53 -3.78 -2.34 5.46
CA LEU A 53 -2.78 -3.35 5.09
C LEU A 53 -1.89 -3.70 6.27
N MET A 54 -1.51 -2.72 7.10
CA MET A 54 -0.79 -2.92 8.37
C MET A 54 -1.61 -3.80 9.33
N ALA A 55 -2.89 -3.49 9.54
CA ALA A 55 -3.75 -4.29 10.41
C ALA A 55 -3.86 -5.75 9.93
N ARG A 56 -3.91 -5.97 8.61
CA ARG A 56 -3.93 -7.30 7.99
C ARG A 56 -2.63 -8.08 8.14
N LEU A 57 -1.53 -7.48 8.57
CA LEU A 57 -0.30 -8.20 8.83
C LEU A 57 -0.38 -9.07 10.09
N SER A 58 -1.25 -8.73 11.05
CA SER A 58 -1.42 -9.54 12.26
C SER A 58 -1.82 -10.97 11.90
N SER A 59 -1.20 -11.93 12.58
CA SER A 59 -1.37 -13.38 12.38
C SER A 59 -0.94 -13.92 11.02
N LYS A 60 -0.29 -13.12 10.16
CA LYS A 60 0.27 -13.65 8.91
C LYS A 60 1.43 -14.60 9.19
N PRO A 61 1.47 -15.79 8.57
CA PRO A 61 2.57 -16.72 8.72
C PRO A 61 3.77 -16.30 7.89
N LEU A 62 4.95 -16.43 8.48
CA LEU A 62 6.26 -16.35 7.86
C LEU A 62 6.98 -17.69 8.05
N LYS A 63 8.07 -17.90 7.33
CA LYS A 63 8.93 -19.08 7.46
C LYS A 63 10.36 -18.62 7.72
N ASP A 64 11.06 -19.32 8.60
CA ASP A 64 12.51 -19.12 8.78
C ASP A 64 13.31 -19.89 7.72
N ALA A 65 14.64 -19.78 7.79
CA ALA A 65 15.56 -20.46 6.88
C ALA A 65 15.43 -22.00 6.92
N GLN A 66 14.93 -22.55 8.03
CA GLN A 66 14.67 -23.97 8.23
C GLN A 66 13.24 -24.37 7.82
N GLY A 67 12.45 -23.43 7.30
CA GLY A 67 11.06 -23.65 6.88
C GLY A 67 10.05 -23.70 8.03
N LYS A 68 10.46 -23.51 9.29
CA LYS A 68 9.56 -23.48 10.44
C LYS A 68 8.73 -22.21 10.42
N ARG A 69 7.42 -22.39 10.60
CA ARG A 69 6.45 -21.28 10.60
C ARG A 69 6.55 -20.47 11.88
N TYR A 70 6.41 -19.16 11.72
CA TYR A 70 6.23 -18.20 12.80
C TYR A 70 5.29 -17.10 12.34
N TYR A 71 4.82 -16.23 13.23
CA TYR A 71 3.72 -15.33 12.92
C TYR A 71 4.07 -13.88 13.23
N ILE A 72 3.55 -12.97 12.42
CA ILE A 72 3.55 -11.54 12.71
C ILE A 72 2.50 -11.29 13.79
N LYS A 73 2.89 -10.67 14.90
CA LYS A 73 1.96 -10.22 15.96
C LYS A 73 1.32 -8.90 15.55
N GLN A 74 2.15 -7.94 15.15
CA GLN A 74 1.70 -6.62 14.66
C GLN A 74 2.81 -5.93 13.84
N ALA A 75 2.42 -4.92 13.07
CA ALA A 75 3.34 -3.89 12.56
C ALA A 75 3.27 -2.68 13.48
N SER A 76 4.38 -2.33 14.13
CA SER A 76 4.47 -1.18 15.04
C SER A 76 4.47 0.14 14.27
N GLU A 77 5.17 0.17 13.13
CA GLU A 77 5.33 1.35 12.30
C GLU A 77 5.64 0.93 10.86
N CYS A 78 5.09 1.66 9.89
CA CYS A 78 5.50 1.55 8.49
C CYS A 78 5.70 2.95 7.93
N VAL A 79 6.83 3.18 7.28
CA VAL A 79 7.23 4.45 6.68
C VAL A 79 7.62 4.23 5.22
N LEU A 80 7.73 5.31 4.44
CA LEU A 80 8.27 5.21 3.09
C LEU A 80 9.70 4.64 3.14
N LEU A 81 10.13 3.98 2.06
CA LEU A 81 11.44 3.32 2.02
C LEU A 81 12.62 4.27 2.33
N ASN A 82 12.47 5.55 1.97
CA ASN A 82 13.45 6.62 2.15
C ASN A 82 13.27 7.43 3.45
N GLU A 83 12.25 7.15 4.25
CA GLU A 83 12.00 7.84 5.52
C GLU A 83 12.64 7.08 6.69
N GLU A 84 12.86 7.75 7.81
CA GLU A 84 13.34 7.11 9.03
C GLU A 84 12.18 6.65 9.91
N PHE A 85 12.37 5.52 10.61
CA PHE A 85 11.46 5.13 11.67
C PHE A 85 11.54 6.10 12.85
N SER A 86 10.41 6.37 13.50
CA SER A 86 10.38 7.16 14.73
C SER A 86 11.03 6.40 15.91
N SER A 87 10.94 5.08 15.89
CA SER A 87 11.56 4.22 16.91
C SER A 87 13.07 4.08 16.70
N GLU A 88 13.86 4.43 17.71
CA GLU A 88 15.32 4.22 17.70
C GLU A 88 15.70 2.75 17.43
N LYS A 89 14.94 1.83 18.03
CA LYS A 89 15.15 0.40 17.84
C LYS A 89 14.89 -0.02 16.39
N ALA A 90 13.85 0.53 15.77
CA ALA A 90 13.53 0.25 14.37
C ALA A 90 14.57 0.86 13.42
N ARG A 91 15.07 2.07 13.69
CA ARG A 91 16.18 2.67 12.92
C ARG A 91 17.43 1.80 12.94
N LYS A 92 17.89 1.39 14.13
CA LYS A 92 19.06 0.49 14.26
C LYS A 92 18.89 -0.82 13.52
N LEU A 93 17.67 -1.37 13.51
CA LEU A 93 17.37 -2.61 12.79
C LEU A 93 17.36 -2.40 11.28
N ASP A 94 16.84 -1.27 10.80
CA ASP A 94 16.84 -0.89 9.39
C ASP A 94 18.25 -0.70 8.83
N GLU A 95 19.14 -0.04 9.57
CA GLU A 95 20.54 0.19 9.19
C GLU A 95 21.30 -1.11 8.89
N VAL A 96 20.97 -2.19 9.59
CA VAL A 96 21.61 -3.52 9.44
C VAL A 96 20.80 -4.48 8.57
N THR A 97 19.60 -4.08 8.13
CA THR A 97 18.76 -4.93 7.27
C THR A 97 19.16 -4.76 5.82
N LEU A 98 19.62 -5.85 5.21
CA LEU A 98 19.90 -5.89 3.77
C LEU A 98 18.58 -5.89 2.97
N ARG A 99 18.60 -5.20 1.83
CA ARG A 99 17.47 -5.09 0.89
C ARG A 99 17.57 -6.13 -0.22
#